data_AF-A0A2H4QGQ7-F1
#
_entry.id   AF-A0A2H4QGQ7-F1
#
_cell.length_a   1.000
_cell.length_b   1.000
_cell.length_c   1.000
_cell.angle_alpha   90.00
_cell.angle_beta   90.00
_cell.angle_gamma   90.00
#
_symmetry.space_group_name_H-M   'P 1'
#
loop_
_entity.id
_entity.type
_entity.pdbx_description
1 polymer ?
#
loop_
_entity_poly.entity_id
_entity_poly.type
_entity_poly.pdbx_seq_one_letter_code
_entity_poly.pdbx_strand_id
1 'polypeptide(L)'
;LGCPTNNSVDIVECLRSRPGTEIAKSFVHFMPWRYNPFSTFGPTVEVTGDEKFLPDIPEKLIPYDIPVLMSVTQDEGLIIAIFIDYQNGLNELNNNWNEYLPHLLDYNYTISNENLRSKIAQDIKEFYFGDKPISKETKSNLADMISDRTFGYAISKAAQHI
;
A
#
# COMPACT_ATOMS: atom_id res chain seq x y z
N LEU A 1 8.79 -17.12 13.16
CA LEU A 1 9.60 -16.71 14.34
C LEU A 1 9.35 -17.55 15.60
N GLY A 2 8.39 -18.50 15.60
CA GLY A 2 8.18 -19.40 16.74
C GLY A 2 7.68 -18.69 18.01
N CYS A 3 6.96 -17.58 17.85
CA CYS A 3 6.37 -16.85 18.97
C CYS A 3 4.89 -17.22 19.13
N PRO A 4 4.37 -17.20 20.38
CA PRO A 4 2.95 -17.37 20.62
C PRO A 4 2.16 -16.25 19.95
N THR A 5 0.87 -16.47 19.67
CA THR A 5 0.00 -15.51 18.98
C THR A 5 -1.25 -15.15 19.78
N ASN A 6 -1.34 -15.60 21.03
CA ASN A 6 -2.59 -15.58 21.81
C ASN A 6 -2.78 -14.28 22.60
N ASN A 7 -1.71 -13.58 22.95
CA ASN A 7 -1.78 -12.27 23.62
C ASN A 7 -0.57 -11.40 23.25
N SER A 8 -0.75 -10.08 23.30
CA SER A 8 0.26 -9.11 22.86
C SER A 8 1.50 -9.07 23.74
N VAL A 9 1.37 -9.33 25.05
CA VAL A 9 2.50 -9.28 25.99
C VAL A 9 3.51 -10.38 25.66
N ASP A 10 3.02 -11.62 25.53
CA ASP A 10 3.86 -12.78 25.21
C ASP A 10 4.43 -12.70 23.79
N ILE A 11 3.68 -12.14 22.83
CA ILE A 11 4.17 -11.87 21.48
C ILE A 11 5.40 -10.95 21.55
N VAL A 12 5.28 -9.81 22.25
CA VAL A 12 6.35 -8.80 22.33
C VAL A 12 7.56 -9.34 23.08
N GLU A 13 7.35 -10.02 24.21
CA GLU A 13 8.45 -10.63 24.98
C GLU A 13 9.20 -11.66 24.15
N CYS A 14 8.48 -12.54 23.44
CA CYS A 14 9.11 -13.51 22.55
C CYS A 14 9.84 -12.84 21.40
N LEU A 15 9.24 -11.84 20.73
CA LEU A 15 9.89 -11.16 19.60
C LEU A 15 11.19 -10.46 20.03
N ARG A 16 11.23 -9.85 21.22
CA ARG A 16 12.45 -9.26 21.79
C ARG A 16 13.58 -10.28 22.02
N SER A 17 13.25 -11.56 22.18
CA SER A 17 14.25 -12.63 22.30
C SER A 17 14.80 -13.11 20.95
N ARG A 18 14.20 -12.72 19.82
CA ARG A 18 14.63 -13.15 18.48
C ARG A 18 15.72 -12.23 17.93
N PRO A 19 16.67 -12.75 17.13
CA PRO A 19 17.61 -11.90 16.41
C PRO A 19 16.85 -10.92 15.51
N GLY A 20 17.16 -9.63 15.61
CA GLY A 20 16.49 -8.59 14.80
C GLY A 20 16.59 -8.85 13.30
N THR A 21 17.67 -9.49 12.85
CA THR A 21 17.84 -9.93 11.45
C THR A 21 16.78 -10.93 11.00
N GLU A 22 16.37 -11.84 11.87
CA GLU A 22 15.33 -12.83 11.55
C GLU A 22 13.95 -12.18 11.52
N ILE A 23 13.71 -11.20 12.39
CA ILE A 23 12.48 -10.38 12.35
C ILE A 23 12.42 -9.62 11.03
N ALA A 24 13.50 -8.91 10.67
CA ALA A 24 13.58 -8.14 9.42
C ALA A 24 13.40 -9.03 8.18
N LYS A 25 14.03 -10.21 8.14
CA LYS A 25 13.85 -11.17 7.04
C LYS A 25 12.41 -11.66 6.90
N SER A 26 11.65 -11.76 7.99
CA SER A 26 10.27 -12.23 7.96
C SER A 26 9.31 -11.27 7.22
N PHE A 27 9.72 -10.02 7.02
CA PHE A 27 8.94 -8.97 6.37
C PHE A 27 8.42 -9.37 4.98
N VAL A 28 9.20 -10.13 4.21
CA VAL A 28 8.81 -10.59 2.86
C VAL A 28 7.58 -11.49 2.86
N HIS A 29 7.25 -12.14 3.97
CA HIS A 29 6.05 -12.98 4.08
C HIS A 29 4.75 -12.17 4.08
N PHE A 30 4.83 -10.87 4.32
CA PHE A 30 3.70 -9.95 4.28
C PHE A 30 3.53 -9.30 2.89
N MET A 31 4.38 -9.67 1.93
CA MET A 31 4.40 -9.13 0.57
C MET A 31 4.11 -10.21 -0.47
N PRO A 32 2.84 -10.67 -0.59
CA PRO A 32 2.49 -11.88 -1.34
C PRO A 32 2.86 -11.85 -2.82
N TRP A 33 2.95 -10.65 -3.43
CA TRP A 33 3.27 -10.52 -4.84
C TRP A 33 4.26 -9.40 -5.10
N ARG A 34 5.44 -9.76 -5.65
CA ARG A 34 6.49 -8.82 -6.13
C ARG A 34 6.80 -7.67 -5.17
N TYR A 35 6.97 -7.97 -3.87
CA TYR A 35 7.24 -6.99 -2.82
C TYR A 35 6.10 -5.98 -2.55
N ASN A 36 4.85 -6.35 -2.85
CA ASN A 36 3.66 -5.55 -2.54
C ASN A 36 2.76 -6.22 -1.48
N PRO A 37 2.12 -5.43 -0.59
CA PRO A 37 2.19 -3.97 -0.51
C PRO A 37 3.56 -3.49 -0.02
N PHE A 38 4.03 -2.32 -0.49
CA PHE A 38 5.39 -1.84 -0.21
C PHE A 38 5.63 -1.50 1.27
N SER A 39 4.59 -1.12 2.01
CA SER A 39 4.64 -0.71 3.42
C SER A 39 3.76 -1.61 4.28
N THR A 40 4.23 -2.81 4.63
CA THR A 40 3.46 -3.77 5.44
C THR A 40 3.38 -3.39 6.92
N PHE A 41 4.36 -2.66 7.43
CA PHE A 41 4.36 -2.04 8.75
C PHE A 41 4.55 -0.54 8.60
N GLY A 42 3.59 0.24 9.09
CA GLY A 42 3.60 1.70 9.01
C GLY A 42 2.98 2.34 10.26
N PRO A 43 2.85 3.67 10.27
CA PRO A 43 2.18 4.39 11.35
C PRO A 43 0.75 3.89 11.58
N THR A 44 0.31 3.82 12.84
CA THR A 44 -1.04 3.40 13.23
C THR A 44 -1.55 4.23 14.40
N VAL A 45 -2.87 4.30 14.57
CA VAL A 45 -3.50 5.02 15.69
C VAL A 45 -3.18 4.32 17.01
N GLU A 46 -2.62 5.08 17.95
CA GLU A 46 -2.24 4.57 19.26
C GLU A 46 -3.44 4.58 20.22
N VAL A 47 -3.90 3.39 20.59
CA VAL A 47 -5.05 3.24 21.49
C VAL A 47 -4.67 3.39 22.98
N THR A 48 -3.42 3.11 23.33
CA THR A 48 -2.87 3.16 24.70
C THR A 48 -1.56 3.96 24.74
N GLY A 49 -1.05 4.25 25.95
CA GLY A 49 0.15 5.05 26.17
C GLY A 49 -0.14 6.49 26.58
N ASP A 50 0.75 7.07 27.40
CA ASP A 50 0.63 8.44 27.91
C ASP A 50 1.04 9.49 26.86
N GLU A 51 2.06 9.17 26.06
CA GLU A 51 2.53 10.00 24.94
C GLU A 51 2.25 9.28 23.62
N LYS A 52 1.27 9.78 22.87
CA LYS A 52 0.87 9.24 21.56
C LYS A 52 1.44 10.12 20.45
N PHE A 53 2.19 9.52 19.54
CA PHE A 53 2.62 10.17 18.30
C PHE A 53 1.43 10.40 17.34
N LEU A 54 0.57 9.38 17.15
CA LEU A 54 -0.60 9.45 16.29
C LEU A 54 -1.88 9.06 17.08
N PRO A 55 -2.55 10.04 17.74
CA PRO A 55 -3.67 9.78 18.63
C PRO A 55 -5.01 9.49 17.93
N ASP A 56 -5.18 9.88 16.66
CA ASP A 56 -6.34 9.58 15.81
C ASP A 56 -5.88 9.55 14.34
N ILE A 57 -6.78 9.19 13.43
CA ILE A 57 -6.50 9.24 11.99
C ILE A 57 -6.17 10.68 11.55
N PRO A 58 -5.23 10.88 10.61
CA PRO A 58 -4.77 12.21 10.20
C PRO A 58 -5.89 13.18 9.83
N GLU A 59 -6.96 12.71 9.17
CA GLU A 59 -8.09 13.56 8.75
C GLU A 59 -8.90 14.19 9.88
N LYS A 60 -8.73 13.74 11.13
CA LYS A 60 -9.39 14.33 12.31
C LYS A 60 -8.45 15.20 13.14
N LEU A 61 -7.15 15.17 12.85
CA LEU A 61 -6.18 15.97 13.57
C LEU A 61 -6.22 17.41 13.08
N ILE A 62 -5.93 18.34 13.97
CA ILE A 62 -5.83 19.76 13.63
C ILE A 62 -4.45 19.99 13.03
N PRO A 63 -4.35 20.47 11.78
CA PRO A 63 -3.06 20.80 11.20
C PRO A 63 -2.41 21.97 11.96
N TYR A 64 -1.08 21.96 12.04
CA TYR A 64 -0.34 23.10 12.57
C TYR A 64 -0.40 24.26 11.58
N ASP A 65 -0.53 25.47 12.09
CA ASP A 65 -0.49 26.70 11.29
C ASP A 65 0.96 27.04 10.91
N ILE A 66 1.48 26.32 9.90
CA ILE A 66 2.81 26.50 9.34
C ILE A 66 2.76 26.42 7.81
N PRO A 67 3.60 27.18 7.08
CA PRO A 67 3.66 27.06 5.63
C PRO A 67 4.12 25.67 5.19
N VAL A 68 3.35 25.02 4.31
CA VAL A 68 3.67 23.72 3.72
C VAL A 68 3.69 23.83 2.19
N LEU A 69 4.71 23.24 1.56
CA LEU A 69 4.78 23.06 0.12
C LEU A 69 4.70 21.56 -0.18
N MET A 70 3.73 21.18 -1.00
CA MET A 70 3.57 19.82 -1.51
C MET A 70 3.72 19.81 -3.02
N SER A 71 4.29 18.73 -3.57
CA SER A 71 4.48 18.55 -5.01
C SER A 71 4.28 17.11 -5.41
N VAL A 72 3.89 16.91 -6.66
CA VAL A 72 3.86 15.62 -7.34
C VAL A 72 4.57 15.74 -8.69
N THR A 73 5.20 14.68 -9.13
CA THR A 73 5.70 14.54 -10.50
C THR A 73 4.68 13.84 -11.39
N GLN A 74 4.85 13.92 -12.70
CA GLN A 74 3.92 13.32 -13.66
C GLN A 74 3.87 11.78 -13.55
N ASP A 75 5.01 11.14 -13.32
CA ASP A 75 5.17 9.68 -13.43
C ASP A 75 5.65 9.03 -12.11
N GLU A 76 5.10 9.44 -10.95
CA GLU A 76 5.47 8.91 -9.62
C GLU A 76 5.50 7.36 -9.55
N GLY A 77 4.52 6.72 -10.17
CA GLY A 77 4.35 5.27 -10.23
C GLY A 77 5.31 4.55 -11.17
N LEU A 78 6.11 5.27 -11.97
CA LEU A 78 6.95 4.69 -13.02
C LEU A 78 7.94 3.66 -12.47
N ILE A 79 8.56 3.95 -11.33
CA ILE A 79 9.55 3.04 -10.75
C ILE A 79 8.91 1.70 -10.37
N ILE A 80 7.70 1.74 -9.80
CA ILE A 80 6.93 0.55 -9.42
C ILE A 80 6.48 -0.19 -10.68
N ALA A 81 5.96 0.51 -11.69
CA ALA A 81 5.57 -0.08 -12.97
C ALA A 81 6.75 -0.79 -13.68
N ILE A 82 7.97 -0.25 -13.57
CA ILE A 82 9.19 -0.90 -14.09
C ILE A 82 9.48 -2.20 -13.33
N PHE A 83 9.37 -2.22 -12.00
CA PHE A 83 9.56 -3.44 -11.21
C PHE A 83 8.51 -4.51 -11.51
N ILE A 84 7.26 -4.12 -11.75
CA ILE A 84 6.20 -5.05 -12.16
C ILE A 84 6.45 -5.59 -13.57
N ASP A 85 6.92 -4.78 -14.51
CA ASP A 85 7.26 -5.22 -15.88
C ASP A 85 8.44 -6.20 -15.94
N TYR A 86 9.23 -6.31 -14.88
CA TYR A 86 10.37 -7.22 -14.88
C TYR A 86 9.95 -8.70 -15.04
N GLN A 87 10.66 -9.44 -15.91
CA GLN A 87 10.37 -10.84 -16.25
C GLN A 87 8.92 -11.04 -16.75
N ASN A 88 8.09 -11.78 -16.01
CA ASN A 88 6.75 -12.17 -16.42
C ASN A 88 5.63 -11.40 -15.67
N GLY A 89 5.98 -10.31 -14.98
CA GLY A 89 5.06 -9.70 -14.02
C GLY A 89 3.81 -9.06 -14.63
N LEU A 90 3.88 -8.54 -15.86
CA LEU A 90 2.67 -8.07 -16.56
C LEU A 90 1.70 -9.21 -16.82
N ASN A 91 2.18 -10.39 -17.22
CA ASN A 91 1.33 -11.55 -17.48
C ASN A 91 0.74 -12.09 -16.18
N GLU A 92 1.54 -12.17 -15.11
CA GLU A 92 1.07 -12.52 -13.76
C GLU A 92 -0.06 -11.59 -13.29
N LEU A 93 0.11 -10.28 -13.49
CA LEU A 93 -0.87 -9.27 -13.13
C LEU A 93 -2.15 -9.37 -13.98
N ASN A 94 -2.04 -9.64 -15.29
CA ASN A 94 -3.22 -9.87 -16.13
C ASN A 94 -4.03 -11.09 -15.64
N ASN A 95 -3.36 -12.19 -15.35
CA ASN A 95 -3.99 -13.47 -15.03
C ASN A 95 -4.60 -13.48 -13.61
N ASN A 96 -4.03 -12.72 -12.68
CA ASN A 96 -4.45 -12.71 -11.28
C ASN A 96 -4.86 -11.31 -10.82
N TRP A 97 -5.42 -10.51 -11.73
CA TRP A 97 -5.72 -9.09 -11.50
C TRP A 97 -6.48 -8.82 -10.20
N ASN A 98 -7.58 -9.55 -9.95
CA ASN A 98 -8.40 -9.36 -8.76
C ASN A 98 -7.69 -9.76 -7.46
N GLU A 99 -6.68 -10.62 -7.54
CA GLU A 99 -5.89 -11.08 -6.40
C GLU A 99 -4.73 -10.11 -6.11
N TYR A 100 -4.01 -9.68 -7.14
CA TYR A 100 -2.78 -8.89 -6.98
C TYR A 100 -3.01 -7.39 -6.90
N LEU A 101 -4.02 -6.84 -7.58
CA LEU A 101 -4.29 -5.41 -7.56
C LEU A 101 -4.53 -4.84 -6.16
N PRO A 102 -5.31 -5.50 -5.27
CA PRO A 102 -5.51 -5.02 -3.89
C PRO A 102 -4.22 -4.88 -3.08
N HIS A 103 -3.20 -5.69 -3.36
CA HIS A 103 -1.89 -5.58 -2.73
C HIS A 103 -1.03 -4.49 -3.39
N LEU A 104 -1.07 -4.40 -4.72
CA LEU A 104 -0.33 -3.38 -5.48
C LEU A 104 -0.78 -1.95 -5.13
N LEU A 105 -2.09 -1.76 -5.00
CA LEU A 105 -2.74 -0.47 -4.74
C LEU A 105 -3.11 -0.29 -3.25
N ASP A 106 -2.58 -1.16 -2.38
CA ASP A 106 -2.71 -1.13 -0.93
C ASP A 106 -4.15 -0.83 -0.45
N TYR A 107 -5.11 -1.61 -0.95
CA TYR A 107 -6.50 -1.55 -0.50
C TYR A 107 -7.04 -2.88 0.01
N ASN A 108 -6.20 -3.92 0.07
CA ASN A 108 -6.63 -5.26 0.47
C ASN A 108 -7.34 -5.28 1.84
N TYR A 109 -6.86 -4.48 2.80
CA TYR A 109 -7.38 -4.42 4.17
C TYR A 109 -8.01 -3.06 4.55
N THR A 110 -8.20 -2.14 3.59
CA THR A 110 -8.68 -0.78 3.87
C THR A 110 -10.08 -0.49 3.31
N ILE A 111 -10.64 -1.41 2.51
CA ILE A 111 -12.03 -1.31 2.03
C ILE A 111 -13.03 -1.68 3.12
N SER A 112 -14.10 -0.91 3.25
CA SER A 112 -15.13 -1.14 4.30
C SER A 112 -15.98 -2.39 4.07
N ASN A 113 -16.06 -2.87 2.83
CA ASN A 113 -16.78 -4.09 2.46
C ASN A 113 -15.91 -4.93 1.53
N GLU A 114 -15.35 -6.02 2.05
CA GLU A 114 -14.45 -6.89 1.31
C GLU A 114 -15.09 -7.54 0.09
N ASN A 115 -16.42 -7.72 0.08
CA ASN A 115 -17.14 -8.27 -1.07
C ASN A 115 -17.06 -7.35 -2.30
N LEU A 116 -16.70 -6.08 -2.14
CA LEU A 116 -16.51 -5.14 -3.25
C LEU A 116 -15.12 -5.22 -3.87
N ARG A 117 -14.16 -5.95 -3.28
CA ARG A 117 -12.76 -5.99 -3.72
C ARG A 117 -12.62 -6.30 -5.21
N SER A 118 -13.27 -7.38 -5.67
CA SER A 118 -13.22 -7.78 -7.08
C SER A 118 -13.90 -6.77 -8.00
N LYS A 119 -15.01 -6.16 -7.56
CA LYS A 119 -15.69 -5.13 -8.36
C LYS A 119 -14.80 -3.89 -8.52
N ILE A 120 -14.24 -3.39 -7.42
CA ILE A 120 -13.30 -2.25 -7.42
C ILE A 120 -12.12 -2.54 -8.34
N ALA A 121 -11.56 -3.76 -8.27
CA ALA A 121 -10.49 -4.16 -9.17
C ALA A 121 -10.89 -4.05 -10.65
N GLN A 122 -12.08 -4.52 -11.02
CA GLN A 122 -12.57 -4.41 -12.40
C GLN A 122 -12.85 -2.96 -12.81
N ASP A 123 -13.45 -2.15 -11.94
CA ASP A 123 -13.72 -0.73 -12.20
C ASP A 123 -12.41 0.03 -12.47
N ILE A 124 -11.35 -0.26 -11.70
CA ILE A 124 -10.00 0.31 -11.92
C ILE A 124 -9.41 -0.19 -13.24
N LYS A 125 -9.56 -1.48 -13.57
CA LYS A 125 -9.05 -2.04 -14.83
C LYS A 125 -9.69 -1.34 -16.03
N GLU A 126 -11.00 -1.21 -16.01
CA GLU A 126 -11.77 -0.55 -17.07
C GLU A 126 -11.32 0.91 -17.23
N PHE A 127 -11.14 1.63 -16.12
CA PHE A 127 -10.74 3.04 -16.17
C PHE A 127 -9.36 3.24 -16.81
N TYR A 128 -8.34 2.47 -16.41
CA TYR A 128 -6.97 2.69 -16.89
C TYR A 128 -6.64 1.93 -18.17
N PHE A 129 -7.27 0.78 -18.42
CA PHE A 129 -6.91 -0.10 -19.54
C PHE A 129 -8.05 -0.32 -20.54
N GLY A 130 -9.31 -0.13 -20.12
CA GLY A 130 -10.49 -0.54 -20.89
C GLY A 130 -10.37 -2.01 -21.31
N ASP A 131 -10.62 -2.28 -22.58
CA ASP A 131 -10.48 -3.61 -23.18
C ASP A 131 -9.03 -4.06 -23.44
N LYS A 132 -8.03 -3.20 -23.24
CA LYS A 132 -6.64 -3.53 -23.57
C LYS A 132 -5.99 -4.38 -22.47
N PRO A 133 -5.16 -5.36 -22.83
CA PRO A 133 -4.36 -6.07 -21.84
C PRO A 133 -3.28 -5.16 -21.26
N ILE A 134 -2.76 -5.55 -20.09
CA ILE A 134 -1.58 -4.90 -19.50
C ILE A 134 -0.36 -5.45 -20.23
N SER A 135 0.35 -4.59 -20.94
CA SER A 135 1.47 -4.96 -21.79
C SER A 135 2.50 -3.85 -21.82
N LYS A 136 3.56 -4.02 -22.62
CA LYS A 136 4.56 -2.96 -22.79
C LYS A 136 3.95 -1.70 -23.41
N GLU A 137 2.96 -1.85 -24.28
CA GLU A 137 2.25 -0.77 -24.95
C GLU A 137 1.33 0.01 -24.01
N THR A 138 0.83 -0.63 -22.94
CA THR A 138 -0.04 0.00 -21.92
C THR A 138 0.70 0.24 -20.59
N LYS A 139 2.04 0.18 -20.59
CA LYS A 139 2.86 0.36 -19.38
C LYS A 139 2.74 1.77 -18.79
N SER A 140 2.54 2.80 -19.60
CA SER A 140 2.26 4.15 -19.11
C SER A 140 0.98 4.17 -18.26
N ASN A 141 -0.08 3.48 -18.69
CA ASN A 141 -1.34 3.42 -17.95
C ASN A 141 -1.16 2.73 -16.60
N LEU A 142 -0.27 1.72 -16.53
CA LEU A 142 0.11 1.09 -15.25
C LEU A 142 0.84 2.08 -14.34
N ALA A 143 1.76 2.89 -14.89
CA ALA A 143 2.43 3.94 -14.13
C ALA A 143 1.43 4.99 -13.63
N ASP A 144 0.54 5.50 -14.49
CA ASP A 144 -0.51 6.47 -14.16
C ASP A 144 -1.41 5.97 -13.02
N MET A 145 -1.89 4.73 -13.11
CA MET A 145 -2.70 4.10 -12.07
C MET A 145 -2.01 4.08 -10.71
N ILE A 146 -0.72 3.71 -10.69
CA ILE A 146 0.07 3.65 -9.46
C ILE A 146 0.38 5.07 -8.95
N SER A 147 0.68 6.01 -9.85
CA SER A 147 0.90 7.42 -9.52
C SER A 147 -0.32 8.00 -8.80
N ASP A 148 -1.51 7.83 -9.38
CA ASP A 148 -2.76 8.37 -8.85
C ASP A 148 -3.06 7.80 -7.46
N ARG A 149 -2.99 6.47 -7.32
CA ARG A 149 -3.37 5.79 -6.08
C ARG A 149 -2.39 6.07 -4.93
N THR A 150 -1.09 5.98 -5.20
CA THR A 150 -0.05 5.97 -4.15
C THR A 150 0.41 7.37 -3.79
N PHE A 151 0.30 8.33 -4.71
CA PHE A 151 0.85 9.68 -4.52
C PHE A 151 -0.18 10.77 -4.82
N GLY A 152 -0.67 10.83 -6.07
CA GLY A 152 -1.44 11.94 -6.61
C GLY A 152 -2.69 12.28 -5.80
N TYR A 153 -3.51 11.27 -5.50
CA TYR A 153 -4.75 11.44 -4.72
C TYR A 153 -4.47 11.95 -3.31
N ALA A 154 -3.53 11.30 -2.59
CA ALA A 154 -3.26 11.62 -1.20
C ALA A 154 -2.69 13.04 -1.04
N ILE A 155 -1.76 13.43 -1.90
CA ILE A 155 -1.15 14.77 -1.88
C ILE A 155 -2.19 15.83 -2.26
N SER A 156 -2.99 15.60 -3.29
CA SER A 156 -4.06 16.52 -3.70
C SER A 156 -5.10 16.71 -2.61
N LYS A 157 -5.48 15.62 -1.92
CA LYS A 157 -6.42 15.67 -0.79
C LYS A 157 -5.78 16.43 0.38
N ALA A 158 -4.55 16.13 0.75
CA ALA A 158 -3.87 16.82 1.85
C ALA A 158 -3.78 18.33 1.61
N ALA A 159 -3.42 18.76 0.40
CA ALA A 159 -3.34 20.18 0.03
C ALA A 159 -4.67 20.95 0.14
N GLN A 160 -5.82 20.27 0.20
CA GLN A 160 -7.14 20.88 0.40
C GLN A 160 -7.52 21.06 1.89
N HIS A 161 -6.75 20.44 2.80
CA HIS A 161 -7.11 20.30 4.21
C HIS A 161 -6.04 20.79 5.19
N ILE A 162 -4.89 21.24 4.69
CA ILE A 162 -3.79 21.82 5.47
C ILE A 162 -3.76 23.34 5.36
#